data_AF-A0A6H5KCG0-F1
#
_entry.id   AF-A0A6H5KCG0-F1
#
_cell.length_a   1.000
_cell.length_b   1.000
_cell.length_c   1.000
_cell.angle_alpha   90.00
_cell.angle_beta   90.00
_cell.angle_gamma   90.00
#
_symmetry.space_group_name_H-M   'P 1'
#
loop_
_entity.id
_entity.type
_entity.pdbx_description
1 polymer ?
#
loop_
_entity_poly.entity_id
_entity_poly.type
_entity_poly.pdbx_seq_one_letter_code
_entity_poly.pdbx_strand_id
1 'polypeptide(L)'
;MRLLPLLLLLPLLGACVAYGSSVSTAAEPTQEAEWDTLAGGNERRTYNGTGGSIFEVMDGCVFAKSTAYAIVYRVIDAINQTREFDCVWPEGDDALDQCGVYRQRSTNNVIHMCVGAMDGLFVLIFEPSLRRHVNPRGFYSGHKKGFGMNFQAVCNARYKITAWTMNCPGSCNDRTAFKHSGFERVLKTLPKGAYIVGDGAYPASDQVLVPYPGTTLTPSQDSYNFYQSQARIFIEQAFGNMVKTWGILWRPLQVKLGRVSSVMNAVVRLHNFLRRWRAKVPQSPWRVDQPQEVRFAPDGSLEGTYYDTVPTRGRPTTGQRVSAPREAIRQYLKQYSIGRPRWNLQRNST
;
A
#
# COMPACT_ATOMS: atom_id res chain seq x y z
N MET A 1 5.23 28.29 7.68
CA MET A 1 6.14 27.35 8.38
C MET A 1 6.88 26.53 7.35
N ARG A 2 8.21 26.65 7.30
CA ARG A 2 9.06 26.11 6.22
C ARG A 2 9.07 24.57 6.31
N LEU A 3 8.61 23.89 5.25
CA LEU A 3 8.69 22.43 5.04
C LEU A 3 10.14 21.93 4.82
N LEU A 4 11.10 22.84 4.73
CA LEU A 4 12.54 22.57 4.50
C LEU A 4 13.19 21.63 5.53
N PRO A 5 12.94 21.72 6.85
CA PRO A 5 13.59 20.83 7.83
C PRO A 5 13.07 19.38 7.77
N LEU A 6 11.83 19.16 7.31
CA LEU A 6 11.25 17.82 7.16
C LEU A 6 11.78 17.09 5.92
N LEU A 7 12.09 17.82 4.85
CA LEU A 7 12.73 17.26 3.65
C LEU A 7 14.19 16.83 3.90
N LEU A 8 14.90 17.50 4.82
CA LEU A 8 16.24 17.10 5.27
C LEU A 8 16.25 15.85 6.17
N LEU A 9 15.08 15.40 6.65
CA LEU A 9 14.93 14.18 7.48
C LEU A 9 14.38 12.97 6.69
N LEU A 10 13.92 13.16 5.45
CA LEU A 10 13.58 12.06 4.54
C LEU A 10 14.76 11.08 4.30
N PRO A 11 16.04 11.52 4.27
CA PRO A 11 17.19 10.61 4.25
C PRO A 11 17.34 9.75 5.52
N LEU A 12 16.81 10.16 6.68
CA LEU A 12 16.83 9.30 7.88
C LEU A 12 15.79 8.17 7.83
N LEU A 13 14.77 8.30 6.96
CA LEU A 13 13.86 7.22 6.58
C LEU A 13 14.30 6.52 5.27
N GLY A 14 15.33 7.04 4.59
CA GLY A 14 15.79 6.63 3.25
C GLY A 14 17.29 6.85 3.01
N ALA A 15 18.11 6.33 3.93
CA ALA A 15 19.58 6.23 4.09
C ALA A 15 20.53 7.43 3.91
N CYS A 16 21.66 7.24 4.60
CA CYS A 16 23.03 7.55 4.22
C CYS A 16 23.25 8.79 3.35
N VAL A 17 23.80 9.83 3.96
CA VAL A 17 24.73 10.70 3.23
C VAL A 17 26.09 10.01 3.28
N ALA A 18 26.47 9.39 2.17
CA ALA A 18 27.88 9.21 1.86
C ALA A 18 28.49 10.59 1.70
N TYR A 19 29.43 10.96 2.58
CA TYR A 19 30.39 12.03 2.30
C TYR A 19 31.78 11.51 2.64
N GLY A 20 32.37 10.79 1.68
CA GLY A 20 33.81 10.67 1.56
C GLY A 20 34.22 11.50 0.35
N SER A 21 34.75 12.70 0.58
CA SER A 21 35.72 13.40 -0.27
C SER A 21 36.08 14.73 0.39
N SER A 22 37.33 14.82 0.81
CA SER A 22 38.03 16.03 1.25
C SER A 22 37.83 17.21 0.30
N VAL A 23 37.45 18.39 0.80
CA VAL A 23 37.79 19.65 0.12
C VAL A 23 38.16 20.72 1.14
N SER A 24 39.39 21.19 0.92
CA SER A 24 40.05 22.40 1.39
C SER A 24 39.18 23.66 1.41
N THR A 25 39.52 24.55 2.34
CA THR A 25 39.12 25.95 2.49
C THR A 25 39.01 26.73 1.16
N ALA A 26 37.89 27.44 0.93
CA ALA A 26 37.83 28.81 0.39
C ALA A 26 36.38 29.38 0.31
N ALA A 27 36.26 30.63 0.79
CA ALA A 27 35.31 31.74 0.58
C ALA A 27 33.88 31.54 -0.02
N GLU A 28 32.92 32.25 0.60
CA GLU A 28 31.52 32.44 0.17
C GLU A 28 31.36 33.13 -1.19
N PRO A 29 30.36 32.70 -1.99
CA PRO A 29 29.57 33.64 -2.78
C PRO A 29 28.03 33.42 -2.72
N THR A 30 27.33 34.44 -3.21
CA THR A 30 25.91 34.82 -3.11
C THR A 30 24.83 33.83 -3.61
N GLN A 31 23.70 33.81 -2.88
CA GLN A 31 22.61 32.82 -2.85
C GLN A 31 21.71 32.62 -4.09
N GLU A 32 21.89 33.29 -5.21
CA GLU A 32 20.89 33.27 -6.31
C GLU A 32 21.36 32.69 -7.65
N ALA A 33 22.63 32.31 -7.82
CA ALA A 33 23.15 31.81 -9.10
C ALA A 33 23.38 30.28 -9.18
N GLU A 34 23.24 29.55 -8.07
CA GLU A 34 23.64 28.12 -8.01
C GLU A 34 22.53 27.13 -8.43
N TRP A 35 21.26 27.57 -8.45
CA TRP A 35 20.12 26.67 -8.71
C TRP A 35 19.97 26.24 -10.18
N ASP A 36 20.37 27.07 -11.13
CA ASP A 36 20.31 26.73 -12.56
C ASP A 36 21.45 25.81 -12.99
N THR A 37 22.58 25.83 -12.28
CA THR A 37 23.74 24.99 -12.62
C THR A 37 23.64 23.60 -11.99
N LEU A 38 23.02 23.48 -10.81
CA LEU A 38 22.72 22.18 -10.18
C LEU A 38 21.54 21.44 -10.84
N ALA A 39 20.65 22.14 -11.55
CA ALA A 39 19.58 21.52 -12.33
C ALA A 39 20.03 20.99 -13.72
N GLY A 40 21.17 21.48 -14.23
CA GLY A 40 21.75 21.07 -15.53
C GLY A 40 22.66 19.84 -15.47
N GLY A 41 23.01 19.37 -14.27
CA GLY A 41 23.80 18.16 -14.07
C GLY A 41 22.94 16.90 -14.19
N ASN A 42 23.38 15.96 -15.02
CA ASN A 42 22.71 14.73 -15.41
C ASN A 42 22.56 13.68 -14.27
N GLU A 43 22.01 14.06 -13.10
CA GLU A 43 21.66 13.16 -12.02
C GLU A 43 20.13 13.03 -11.89
N ARG A 44 19.58 12.11 -12.67
CA ARG A 44 18.21 11.59 -12.49
C ARG A 44 18.12 10.83 -11.16
N ARG A 45 17.93 11.51 -10.03
CA ARG A 45 17.65 10.86 -8.74
C ARG A 45 16.18 10.49 -8.63
N THR A 46 15.89 9.19 -8.77
CA THR A 46 14.65 8.59 -8.28
C THR A 46 14.63 8.65 -6.76
N TYR A 47 13.64 9.34 -6.18
CA TYR A 47 13.39 9.36 -4.73
C TYR A 47 12.88 7.98 -4.27
N ASN A 48 13.76 7.00 -4.19
CA ASN A 48 13.53 5.70 -3.56
C ASN A 48 14.28 5.72 -2.23
N GLY A 49 13.60 5.45 -1.11
CA GLY A 49 14.25 5.31 0.19
C GLY A 49 15.14 4.06 0.17
N THR A 50 16.43 4.24 0.45
CA THR A 50 17.50 3.25 0.24
C THR A 50 17.55 2.11 1.26
N GLY A 51 16.56 1.99 2.16
CA GLY A 51 16.40 0.83 3.04
C GLY A 51 17.56 0.56 4.01
N GLY A 52 18.46 1.54 4.19
CA GLY A 52 19.65 1.41 5.01
C GLY A 52 19.34 1.16 6.49
N SER A 53 20.20 0.40 7.16
CA SER A 53 20.06 0.12 8.58
C SER A 53 20.45 1.31 9.46
N ILE A 54 19.97 1.34 10.71
CA ILE A 54 20.40 2.38 11.68
C ILE A 54 21.92 2.37 11.90
N PHE A 55 22.58 1.22 11.70
CA PHE A 55 24.02 1.09 11.82
C PHE A 55 24.75 1.80 10.68
N GLU A 56 24.21 1.79 9.46
CA GLU A 56 24.74 2.56 8.33
C GLU A 56 24.54 4.07 8.54
N VAL A 57 23.46 4.49 9.19
CA VAL A 57 23.26 5.90 9.61
C VAL A 57 24.25 6.31 10.70
N MET A 58 24.63 5.37 11.56
CA MET A 58 25.62 5.59 12.61
C MET A 58 27.06 5.54 12.09
N ASP A 59 27.31 4.89 10.95
CA ASP A 59 28.63 4.77 10.33
C ASP A 59 29.04 6.15 9.77
N GLY A 60 29.72 6.94 10.61
CA GLY A 60 30.04 8.35 10.35
C GLY A 60 29.53 9.32 11.43
N CYS A 61 28.78 8.83 12.43
CA CYS A 61 28.23 9.64 13.52
C CYS A 61 28.80 9.23 14.88
N VAL A 62 29.09 10.21 15.76
CA VAL A 62 29.72 9.97 17.08
C VAL A 62 28.71 9.69 18.20
N PHE A 63 27.43 9.44 17.88
CA PHE A 63 26.39 9.25 18.89
C PHE A 63 26.05 7.79 19.16
N ALA A 64 25.68 7.50 20.41
CA ALA A 64 25.26 6.18 20.84
C ALA A 64 23.99 5.69 20.10
N LYS A 65 23.86 4.37 19.95
CA LYS A 65 22.69 3.72 19.33
C LYS A 65 21.36 4.18 19.91
N SER A 66 21.28 4.35 21.23
CA SER A 66 20.09 4.85 21.93
C SER A 66 19.67 6.24 21.46
N THR A 67 20.64 7.13 21.24
CA THR A 67 20.42 8.50 20.74
C THR A 67 19.89 8.47 19.31
N ALA A 68 20.47 7.63 18.44
CA ALA A 68 20.01 7.49 17.06
C ALA A 68 18.54 7.06 16.99
N TYR A 69 18.14 6.04 17.77
CA TYR A 69 16.73 5.64 17.86
C TYR A 69 15.82 6.71 18.46
N ALA A 70 16.30 7.48 19.44
CA ALA A 70 15.52 8.58 20.01
C ALA A 70 15.22 9.67 18.96
N ILE A 71 16.19 10.00 18.11
CA ILE A 71 16.00 10.93 16.99
C ILE A 71 14.98 10.36 16.00
N VAL A 72 15.16 9.10 15.55
CA VAL A 72 14.22 8.45 14.61
C VAL A 72 12.79 8.47 15.14
N TYR A 73 12.58 8.14 16.42
CA TYR A 73 11.24 8.17 17.01
C TYR A 73 10.66 9.57 17.11
N ARG A 74 11.47 10.60 17.42
CA ARG A 74 10.99 12.00 17.39
C ARG A 74 10.55 12.43 16.00
N VAL A 75 11.27 12.03 14.95
CA VAL A 75 10.90 12.32 13.56
C VAL A 75 9.60 11.62 13.18
N ILE A 76 9.47 10.32 13.50
CA ILE A 76 8.24 9.56 13.25
C ILE A 76 7.05 10.20 13.97
N ASP A 77 7.22 10.57 15.24
CA ASP A 77 6.16 11.18 16.03
C ASP A 77 5.77 12.56 15.45
N ALA A 78 6.75 13.36 14.98
CA ALA A 78 6.48 14.64 14.30
C ALA A 78 5.70 14.46 12.97
N ILE A 79 6.09 13.48 12.15
CA ILE A 79 5.35 13.14 10.91
C ILE A 79 3.91 12.74 11.24
N ASN A 80 3.73 11.92 12.27
CA ASN A 80 2.42 11.43 12.70
C ASN A 80 1.52 12.52 13.30
N GLN A 81 2.10 13.62 13.79
CA GLN A 81 1.38 14.79 14.31
C GLN A 81 1.09 15.85 13.23
N THR A 82 1.69 15.73 12.04
CA THR A 82 1.56 16.70 10.95
C THR A 82 0.27 16.47 10.16
N ARG A 83 -0.66 17.43 10.23
CA ARG A 83 -2.00 17.32 9.59
C ARG A 83 -1.95 17.28 8.07
N GLU A 84 -0.98 17.91 7.43
CA GLU A 84 -0.85 17.89 5.97
C GLU A 84 -0.66 16.48 5.39
N PHE A 85 -0.27 15.51 6.22
CA PHE A 85 -0.06 14.12 5.82
C PHE A 85 -1.20 13.19 6.24
N ASP A 86 -2.30 13.71 6.79
CA ASP A 86 -3.38 12.89 7.33
C ASP A 86 -3.94 11.87 6.31
N CYS A 87 -4.20 10.66 6.81
CA CYS A 87 -4.93 9.62 6.10
C CYS A 87 -6.42 9.81 6.42
N VAL A 88 -7.21 10.19 5.42
CA VAL A 88 -8.61 10.57 5.61
C VAL A 88 -9.51 9.56 4.91
N TRP A 89 -10.51 9.08 5.63
CA TRP A 89 -11.57 8.26 5.07
C TRP A 89 -12.55 9.14 4.26
N PRO A 90 -12.93 8.75 3.04
CA PRO A 90 -13.85 9.55 2.24
C PRO A 90 -15.26 9.50 2.82
N GLU A 91 -15.87 10.68 3.02
CA GLU A 91 -17.25 10.84 3.46
C GLU A 91 -17.99 11.81 2.52
N GLY A 92 -19.32 11.68 2.46
CA GLY A 92 -20.18 12.55 1.67
C GLY A 92 -19.74 12.67 0.21
N ASP A 93 -19.52 13.91 -0.24
CA ASP A 93 -19.15 14.21 -1.63
C ASP A 93 -17.78 13.64 -2.04
N ASP A 94 -16.81 13.53 -1.11
CA ASP A 94 -15.51 12.93 -1.44
C ASP A 94 -15.66 11.44 -1.75
N ALA A 95 -16.54 10.73 -1.02
CA ALA A 95 -16.86 9.34 -1.34
C ALA A 95 -17.49 9.21 -2.73
N LEU A 96 -18.40 10.12 -3.10
CA LEU A 96 -19.01 10.14 -4.43
C LEU A 96 -18.00 10.50 -5.54
N ASP A 97 -17.04 11.39 -5.30
CA ASP A 97 -15.92 11.64 -6.23
C ASP A 97 -15.10 10.36 -6.44
N GLN A 98 -14.74 9.64 -5.36
CA GLN A 98 -14.01 8.39 -5.51
C GLN A 98 -14.79 7.36 -6.36
N CYS A 99 -16.10 7.27 -6.17
CA CYS A 99 -16.98 6.44 -7.02
C CYS A 99 -16.88 6.80 -8.51
N GLY A 100 -16.87 8.09 -8.82
CA GLY A 100 -16.71 8.60 -10.18
C GLY A 100 -15.37 8.19 -10.79
N VAL A 101 -14.28 8.28 -10.02
CA VAL A 101 -12.93 7.89 -10.48
C VAL A 101 -12.84 6.39 -10.71
N TYR A 102 -13.36 5.56 -9.81
CA TYR A 102 -13.40 4.11 -9.99
C TYR A 102 -14.15 3.72 -11.25
N ARG A 103 -15.29 4.38 -11.51
CA ARG A 103 -16.07 4.17 -12.73
C ARG A 103 -15.24 4.48 -13.97
N GLN A 104 -14.62 5.67 -14.03
CA GLN A 104 -13.81 6.10 -15.17
C GLN A 104 -12.58 5.21 -15.43
N ARG A 105 -11.99 4.64 -14.37
CA ARG A 105 -10.82 3.75 -14.50
C ARG A 105 -11.18 2.27 -14.72
N SER A 106 -12.46 1.92 -14.61
CA SER A 106 -12.95 0.58 -14.90
C SER A 106 -13.22 0.42 -16.40
N THR A 107 -12.78 -0.69 -16.99
CA THR A 107 -13.13 -0.99 -18.39
C THR A 107 -14.65 -1.04 -18.55
N ASN A 108 -15.18 -0.44 -19.62
CA ASN A 108 -16.62 -0.32 -19.87
C ASN A 108 -17.41 0.37 -18.75
N ASN A 109 -16.73 1.11 -17.87
CA ASN A 109 -17.31 1.80 -16.72
C ASN A 109 -18.07 0.88 -15.75
N VAL A 110 -17.79 -0.42 -15.71
CA VAL A 110 -18.62 -1.42 -14.98
C VAL A 110 -18.65 -1.20 -13.47
N ILE A 111 -17.54 -0.80 -12.87
CA ILE A 111 -17.43 -0.63 -11.42
C ILE A 111 -17.99 0.74 -11.01
N HIS A 112 -19.28 0.75 -10.65
CA HIS A 112 -19.99 1.94 -10.16
C HIS A 112 -19.99 1.94 -8.64
N MET A 113 -20.05 3.12 -8.01
CA MET A 113 -20.22 3.26 -6.55
C MET A 113 -19.09 2.64 -5.68
N CYS A 114 -17.96 2.26 -6.28
CA CYS A 114 -16.80 1.79 -5.55
C CYS A 114 -15.99 2.96 -5.00
N VAL A 115 -15.74 3.01 -3.70
CA VAL A 115 -14.94 4.08 -3.06
C VAL A 115 -13.49 3.68 -2.82
N GLY A 116 -13.22 2.37 -2.79
CA GLY A 116 -11.90 1.85 -2.44
C GLY A 116 -11.75 0.35 -2.65
N ALA A 117 -10.50 -0.07 -2.62
CA ALA A 117 -10.10 -1.47 -2.62
C ALA A 117 -9.32 -1.79 -1.33
N MET A 118 -9.61 -2.94 -0.73
CA MET A 118 -9.04 -3.37 0.54
C MET A 118 -8.23 -4.65 0.39
N ASP A 119 -7.07 -4.68 1.03
CA ASP A 119 -6.22 -5.86 1.09
C ASP A 119 -5.33 -5.84 2.34
N GLY A 120 -4.75 -7.00 2.65
CA GLY A 120 -3.76 -7.20 3.69
C GLY A 120 -2.32 -7.11 3.16
N LEU A 121 -1.42 -6.57 3.97
CA LEU A 121 0.02 -6.56 3.79
C LEU A 121 0.67 -7.21 5.00
N PHE A 122 1.57 -8.15 4.75
CA PHE A 122 2.37 -8.76 5.80
C PHE A 122 3.59 -7.88 6.11
N VAL A 123 3.58 -7.21 7.27
CA VAL A 123 4.69 -6.35 7.70
C VAL A 123 5.66 -7.17 8.55
N LEU A 124 6.89 -7.36 8.06
CA LEU A 124 7.92 -8.13 8.75
C LEU A 124 8.39 -7.44 10.03
N ILE A 125 8.53 -8.22 11.10
CA ILE A 125 9.08 -7.76 12.39
C ILE A 125 10.14 -8.74 12.88
N PHE A 126 11.01 -8.29 13.78
CA PHE A 126 11.83 -9.23 14.55
C PHE A 126 10.96 -10.08 15.47
N GLU A 127 11.43 -11.29 15.74
CA GLU A 127 10.80 -12.18 16.72
C GLU A 127 10.57 -11.42 18.04
N PRO A 128 9.31 -11.31 18.50
CA PRO A 128 9.03 -10.68 19.78
C PRO A 128 9.71 -11.45 20.92
N SER A 129 10.32 -10.71 21.85
CA SER A 129 11.00 -11.36 22.98
C SER A 129 10.01 -12.09 23.91
N LEU A 130 10.32 -13.34 24.25
CA LEU A 130 9.60 -14.14 25.25
C LEU A 130 9.50 -13.46 26.63
N ARG A 131 10.44 -12.56 26.97
CA ARG A 131 10.42 -11.83 28.25
C ARG A 131 9.36 -10.72 28.31
N ARG A 132 8.92 -10.20 27.16
CA ARG A 132 8.04 -9.02 27.07
C ARG A 132 6.67 -9.31 26.51
N HIS A 133 6.48 -10.46 25.86
CA HIS A 133 5.25 -10.79 25.17
C HIS A 133 4.78 -12.19 25.53
N VAL A 134 3.52 -12.27 25.94
CA VAL A 134 2.80 -13.53 26.11
C VAL A 134 2.47 -14.02 24.70
N ASN A 135 3.09 -15.13 24.27
CA ASN A 135 2.94 -15.78 22.96
C ASN A 135 3.60 -15.09 21.71
N PRO A 136 4.94 -15.04 21.62
CA PRO A 136 5.63 -14.61 20.39
C PRO A 136 5.34 -15.46 19.14
N ARG A 137 5.03 -16.76 19.32
CA ARG A 137 4.66 -17.66 18.21
C ARG A 137 3.40 -17.19 17.49
N GLY A 138 2.52 -16.47 18.18
CA GLY A 138 1.35 -15.84 17.57
C GLY A 138 1.69 -14.88 16.44
N PHE A 139 2.90 -14.33 16.37
CA PHE A 139 3.35 -13.44 15.30
C PHE A 139 3.95 -14.17 14.10
N TYR A 140 4.23 -15.47 14.22
CA TYR A 140 4.80 -16.27 13.14
C TYR A 140 3.72 -16.75 12.17
N SER A 141 3.85 -16.41 10.89
CA SER A 141 3.00 -16.93 9.82
C SER A 141 3.68 -18.11 9.13
N GLY A 142 3.08 -19.29 9.20
CA GLY A 142 3.57 -20.46 8.47
C GLY A 142 3.48 -20.32 6.95
N HIS A 143 2.52 -19.53 6.46
CA HIS A 143 2.35 -19.25 5.04
C HIS A 143 3.38 -18.25 4.52
N LYS A 144 3.64 -17.15 5.27
CA LYS A 144 4.63 -16.12 4.90
C LYS A 144 6.05 -16.39 5.43
N LYS A 145 6.25 -17.54 6.10
CA LYS A 145 7.54 -18.03 6.61
C LYS A 145 8.33 -17.02 7.45
N GLY A 146 7.65 -16.24 8.30
CA GLY A 146 8.30 -15.20 9.10
C GLY A 146 7.44 -14.65 10.23
N PHE A 147 8.05 -13.83 11.10
CA PHE A 147 7.35 -13.06 12.12
C PHE A 147 6.86 -11.74 11.51
N GLY A 148 5.59 -11.41 11.75
CA GLY A 148 4.99 -10.23 11.15
C GLY A 148 3.77 -9.69 11.89
N MET A 149 3.28 -8.57 11.40
CA MET A 149 2.00 -7.96 11.73
C MET A 149 1.10 -7.99 10.49
N ASN A 150 -0.20 -8.21 10.69
CA ASN A 150 -1.18 -8.05 9.61
C ASN A 150 -1.57 -6.56 9.53
N PHE A 151 -1.13 -5.88 8.48
CA PHE A 151 -1.53 -4.52 8.14
C PHE A 151 -2.64 -4.58 7.10
N GLN A 152 -3.84 -4.13 7.42
CA GLN A 152 -4.94 -4.05 6.45
C GLN A 152 -5.17 -2.60 6.07
N ALA A 153 -5.41 -2.33 4.79
CA ALA A 153 -5.69 -0.98 4.35
C ALA A 153 -6.68 -0.94 3.20
N VAL A 154 -7.35 0.21 3.08
CA VAL A 154 -8.21 0.58 1.96
C VAL A 154 -7.52 1.69 1.19
N CYS A 155 -7.40 1.55 -0.13
CA CYS A 155 -6.96 2.62 -1.00
C CYS A 155 -8.04 3.05 -1.97
N ASN A 156 -7.98 4.29 -2.43
CA ASN A 156 -8.82 4.75 -3.54
C ASN A 156 -8.16 4.48 -4.91
N ALA A 157 -8.88 4.77 -5.99
CA ALA A 157 -8.39 4.63 -7.36
C ALA A 157 -7.29 5.64 -7.75
N ARG A 158 -6.82 6.49 -6.81
CA ARG A 158 -5.64 7.37 -6.94
C ARG A 158 -4.43 6.82 -6.17
N TYR A 159 -4.51 5.58 -5.70
CA TYR A 159 -3.49 4.86 -4.93
C TYR A 159 -3.17 5.50 -3.58
N LYS A 160 -4.06 6.35 -3.06
CA LYS A 160 -3.94 6.88 -1.70
C LYS A 160 -4.58 5.91 -0.73
N ILE A 161 -3.89 5.63 0.37
CA ILE A 161 -4.48 4.90 1.49
C ILE A 161 -5.46 5.85 2.18
N THR A 162 -6.68 5.39 2.43
CA THR A 162 -7.78 6.19 3.01
C THR A 162 -8.13 5.72 4.41
N ALA A 163 -7.95 4.44 4.69
CA ALA A 163 -8.00 3.89 6.04
C ALA A 163 -7.06 2.70 6.16
N TRP A 164 -6.58 2.42 7.37
CA TRP A 164 -5.73 1.27 7.65
C TRP A 164 -5.89 0.82 9.11
N THR A 165 -5.51 -0.42 9.39
CA THR A 165 -5.43 -1.00 10.73
C THR A 165 -4.23 -1.94 10.83
N MET A 166 -3.75 -2.16 12.05
CA MET A 166 -2.70 -3.14 12.33
C MET A 166 -2.85 -3.70 13.75
N ASN A 167 -4.02 -4.29 13.99
CA ASN A 167 -4.42 -4.78 15.31
C ASN A 167 -4.15 -6.28 15.51
N CYS A 168 -3.70 -6.98 14.48
CA CYS A 168 -3.54 -8.43 14.52
C CYS A 168 -2.12 -8.87 14.18
N PRO A 169 -1.65 -9.96 14.81
CA PRO A 169 -0.37 -10.54 14.47
C PRO A 169 -0.41 -11.15 13.06
N GLY A 170 0.76 -11.36 12.45
CA GLY A 170 0.89 -11.79 11.06
C GLY A 170 0.42 -13.23 10.77
N SER A 171 0.20 -14.06 11.81
CA SER A 171 -0.45 -15.37 11.66
C SER A 171 -1.97 -15.27 11.44
N CYS A 172 -2.56 -14.13 11.74
CA CYS A 172 -3.99 -13.89 11.67
C CYS A 172 -4.43 -13.76 10.19
N ASN A 173 -5.45 -14.53 9.80
CA ASN A 173 -6.04 -14.40 8.48
C ASN A 173 -6.83 -13.09 8.33
N ASP A 174 -7.03 -12.66 7.08
CA ASP A 174 -7.64 -11.35 6.78
C ASP A 174 -9.08 -11.23 7.26
N ARG A 175 -9.83 -12.34 7.28
CA ARG A 175 -11.18 -12.36 7.85
C ARG A 175 -11.20 -12.00 9.33
N THR A 176 -10.25 -12.54 10.10
CA THR A 176 -10.16 -12.31 11.54
C THR A 176 -9.61 -10.92 11.83
N ALA A 177 -8.58 -10.50 11.09
CA ALA A 177 -8.07 -9.14 11.16
C ALA A 177 -9.15 -8.11 10.85
N PHE A 178 -10.01 -8.36 9.85
CA PHE A 178 -11.12 -7.49 9.50
C PHE A 178 -12.12 -7.32 10.65
N LYS A 179 -12.44 -8.40 11.38
CA LYS A 179 -13.33 -8.32 12.56
C LYS A 179 -12.75 -7.44 13.68
N HIS A 180 -11.43 -7.39 13.81
CA HIS A 180 -10.73 -6.57 14.81
C HIS A 180 -10.29 -5.19 14.28
N SER A 181 -10.57 -4.88 13.02
CA SER A 181 -10.14 -3.64 12.36
C SER A 181 -10.98 -2.42 12.74
N GLY A 182 -12.26 -2.63 13.05
CA GLY A 182 -13.25 -1.55 13.16
C GLY A 182 -13.76 -1.03 11.80
N PHE A 183 -13.32 -1.59 10.67
CA PHE A 183 -13.78 -1.17 9.33
C PHE A 183 -15.29 -1.28 9.16
N GLU A 184 -15.96 -2.27 9.75
CA GLU A 184 -17.42 -2.39 9.67
C GLU A 184 -18.16 -1.13 10.15
N ARG A 185 -17.60 -0.40 11.12
CA ARG A 185 -18.21 0.85 11.61
C ARG A 185 -18.03 1.98 10.61
N VAL A 186 -16.83 2.08 10.03
CA VAL A 186 -16.46 3.14 9.08
C VAL A 186 -17.15 2.93 7.74
N LEU A 187 -17.29 1.68 7.28
CA LEU A 187 -18.01 1.35 6.05
C LEU A 187 -19.49 1.74 6.10
N LYS A 188 -20.10 1.78 7.29
CA LYS A 188 -21.48 2.27 7.52
C LYS A 188 -21.66 3.77 7.31
N THR A 189 -20.58 4.55 7.23
CA THR A 189 -20.66 5.99 6.93
C THR A 189 -20.70 6.26 5.42
N LEU A 190 -20.48 5.24 4.58
CA LEU A 190 -20.50 5.40 3.14
C LEU A 190 -21.90 5.77 2.62
N PRO A 191 -21.98 6.56 1.52
CA PRO A 191 -23.24 6.84 0.85
C PRO A 191 -24.00 5.55 0.50
N LYS A 192 -25.33 5.62 0.47
CA LYS A 192 -26.17 4.45 0.16
C LYS A 192 -25.77 3.83 -1.19
N GLY A 193 -25.51 2.53 -1.18
CA GLY A 193 -25.08 1.78 -2.38
C GLY A 193 -23.59 1.90 -2.70
N ALA A 194 -22.84 2.74 -1.99
CA ALA A 194 -21.39 2.78 -2.09
C ALA A 194 -20.73 1.62 -1.33
N TYR A 195 -19.61 1.15 -1.85
CA TYR A 195 -18.94 -0.04 -1.34
C TYR A 195 -17.42 -0.01 -1.58
N ILE A 196 -16.70 -0.90 -0.91
CA ILE A 196 -15.32 -1.26 -1.23
C ILE A 196 -15.24 -2.65 -1.84
N VAL A 197 -14.19 -2.92 -2.61
CA VAL A 197 -13.87 -4.26 -3.09
C VAL A 197 -12.80 -4.90 -2.20
N GLY A 198 -12.88 -6.20 -1.98
CA GLY A 198 -11.90 -6.96 -1.21
C GLY A 198 -11.61 -8.33 -1.81
N ASP A 199 -10.65 -9.04 -1.24
CA ASP A 199 -10.39 -10.43 -1.59
C ASP A 199 -11.49 -11.42 -1.16
N GLY A 200 -11.37 -12.67 -1.59
CA GLY A 200 -12.32 -13.74 -1.25
C GLY A 200 -12.24 -14.22 0.21
N ALA A 201 -11.22 -13.81 0.98
CA ALA A 201 -11.10 -14.12 2.40
C ALA A 201 -11.90 -13.14 3.27
N TYR A 202 -12.20 -11.93 2.80
CA TYR A 202 -13.04 -10.97 3.52
C TYR A 202 -14.51 -11.40 3.60
N PRO A 203 -15.24 -10.97 4.65
CA PRO A 203 -16.66 -11.25 4.79
C PRO A 203 -17.48 -10.44 3.76
N ALA A 204 -18.21 -11.13 2.90
CA ALA A 204 -19.10 -10.50 1.92
C ALA A 204 -20.23 -9.71 2.59
N SER A 205 -20.48 -8.49 2.11
CA SER A 205 -21.61 -7.65 2.50
C SER A 205 -21.99 -6.68 1.36
N ASP A 206 -23.03 -5.86 1.55
CA ASP A 206 -23.35 -4.79 0.59
C ASP A 206 -22.25 -3.70 0.53
N GLN A 207 -21.41 -3.61 1.57
CA GLN A 207 -20.32 -2.64 1.66
C GLN A 207 -18.96 -3.23 1.30
N VAL A 208 -18.82 -4.57 1.27
CA VAL A 208 -17.57 -5.27 0.96
C VAL A 208 -17.85 -6.32 -0.11
N LEU A 209 -17.49 -5.97 -1.35
CA LEU A 209 -17.71 -6.80 -2.52
C LEU A 209 -16.52 -7.70 -2.79
N VAL A 210 -16.77 -9.00 -2.68
CA VAL A 210 -15.77 -10.06 -2.86
C VAL A 210 -16.09 -10.88 -4.12
N PRO A 211 -15.10 -11.52 -4.76
CA PRO A 211 -15.31 -12.38 -5.91
C PRO A 211 -16.27 -13.54 -5.62
N TYR A 212 -16.93 -14.06 -6.65
CA TYR A 212 -17.63 -15.34 -6.57
C TYR A 212 -16.58 -16.45 -6.36
N PRO A 213 -16.75 -17.30 -5.33
CA PRO A 213 -15.80 -18.36 -5.03
C PRO A 213 -16.01 -19.57 -5.96
N GLY A 214 -14.96 -20.41 -6.08
CA GLY A 214 -15.01 -21.66 -6.81
C GLY A 214 -14.41 -21.58 -8.21
N THR A 215 -14.29 -22.75 -8.84
CA THR A 215 -13.70 -22.93 -10.18
C THR A 215 -14.77 -23.01 -11.28
N THR A 216 -15.96 -23.51 -10.95
CA THR A 216 -17.09 -23.61 -11.89
C THR A 216 -17.96 -22.37 -11.79
N LEU A 217 -17.58 -21.31 -12.50
CA LEU A 217 -18.31 -20.04 -12.53
C LEU A 217 -19.19 -19.93 -13.78
N THR A 218 -20.39 -19.37 -13.64
CA THR A 218 -21.17 -18.95 -14.83
C THR A 218 -20.43 -17.83 -15.57
N PRO A 219 -20.66 -17.63 -16.89
CA PRO A 219 -20.01 -16.55 -17.65
C PRO A 219 -20.18 -15.16 -17.00
N SER A 220 -21.35 -14.89 -16.41
CA SER A 220 -21.62 -13.63 -15.70
C SER A 220 -20.82 -13.48 -14.40
N GLN A 221 -20.55 -14.58 -13.67
CA GLN A 221 -19.75 -14.57 -12.45
C GLN A 221 -18.26 -14.44 -12.74
N ASP A 222 -17.76 -15.13 -13.78
CA ASP A 222 -16.38 -14.95 -14.25
C ASP A 222 -16.14 -13.51 -14.74
N SER A 223 -17.09 -12.96 -15.50
CA SER A 223 -17.03 -11.56 -15.94
C SER A 223 -17.01 -10.61 -14.74
N TYR A 224 -17.87 -10.81 -13.74
CA TYR A 224 -17.82 -10.01 -12.51
C TYR A 224 -16.46 -10.12 -11.82
N ASN A 225 -15.92 -11.33 -11.64
CA ASN A 225 -14.62 -11.54 -11.00
C ASN A 225 -13.49 -10.82 -11.74
N PHE A 226 -13.55 -10.76 -13.07
CA PHE A 226 -12.61 -9.98 -13.87
C PHE A 226 -12.72 -8.46 -13.61
N TYR A 227 -13.93 -7.88 -13.61
CA TYR A 227 -14.06 -6.44 -13.34
C TYR A 227 -13.75 -6.08 -11.88
N GLN A 228 -14.08 -6.97 -10.94
CA GLN A 228 -13.75 -6.80 -9.53
C GLN A 228 -12.23 -6.86 -9.30
N SER A 229 -11.50 -7.74 -10.01
CA SER A 229 -10.04 -7.79 -9.92
C SER A 229 -9.38 -6.52 -10.48
N GLN A 230 -9.96 -5.89 -11.52
CA GLN A 230 -9.50 -4.57 -11.98
C GLN A 230 -9.63 -3.51 -10.88
N ALA A 231 -10.71 -3.52 -10.10
CA ALA A 231 -10.86 -2.58 -9.00
C ALA A 231 -9.86 -2.86 -7.86
N ARG A 232 -9.57 -4.14 -7.61
CA ARG A 232 -8.58 -4.55 -6.60
C ARG A 232 -7.14 -4.17 -6.97
N ILE A 233 -6.80 -4.11 -8.25
CA ILE A 233 -5.41 -3.85 -8.67
C ILE A 233 -4.86 -2.54 -8.08
N PHE A 234 -5.72 -1.58 -7.72
CA PHE A 234 -5.30 -0.33 -7.10
C PHE A 234 -4.67 -0.53 -5.73
N ILE A 235 -5.18 -1.42 -4.88
CA ILE A 235 -4.59 -1.64 -3.54
C ILE A 235 -3.31 -2.46 -3.64
N GLU A 236 -3.28 -3.43 -4.53
CA GLU A 236 -2.08 -4.23 -4.83
C GLU A 236 -0.94 -3.33 -5.35
N GLN A 237 -1.25 -2.43 -6.29
CA GLN A 237 -0.28 -1.42 -6.78
C GLN A 237 0.07 -0.37 -5.73
N ALA A 238 -0.86 0.02 -4.85
CA ALA A 238 -0.56 0.95 -3.76
C ALA A 238 0.44 0.33 -2.78
N PHE A 239 0.26 -0.94 -2.39
CA PHE A 239 1.21 -1.68 -1.58
C PHE A 239 2.55 -1.88 -2.28
N GLY A 240 2.55 -2.30 -3.55
CA GLY A 240 3.78 -2.44 -4.32
C GLY A 240 4.58 -1.13 -4.38
N ASN A 241 3.90 0.00 -4.62
CA ASN A 241 4.53 1.32 -4.60
C ASN A 241 5.06 1.70 -3.21
N MET A 242 4.29 1.43 -2.17
CA MET A 242 4.67 1.73 -0.79
C MET A 242 5.92 0.92 -0.38
N VAL A 243 5.91 -0.40 -0.60
CA VAL A 243 7.06 -1.27 -0.32
C VAL A 243 8.26 -0.85 -1.16
N LYS A 244 8.10 -0.62 -2.47
CA LYS A 244 9.21 -0.19 -3.35
C LYS A 244 9.80 1.17 -2.97
N THR A 245 8.99 2.09 -2.46
CA THR A 245 9.44 3.45 -2.10
C THR A 245 10.13 3.46 -0.75
N TRP A 246 9.63 2.69 0.22
CA TRP A 246 10.08 2.74 1.61
C TRP A 246 10.88 1.48 1.95
N GLY A 247 12.18 1.53 1.70
CA GLY A 247 13.07 0.38 1.92
C GLY A 247 13.12 -0.16 3.35
N ILE A 248 12.64 0.61 4.34
CA ILE A 248 12.42 0.12 5.71
C ILE A 248 11.48 -1.10 5.76
N LEU A 249 10.59 -1.27 4.78
CA LEU A 249 9.66 -2.39 4.67
C LEU A 249 10.27 -3.64 4.01
N TRP A 250 11.46 -3.55 3.42
CA TRP A 250 12.11 -4.69 2.74
C TRP A 250 12.68 -5.72 3.71
N ARG A 251 12.87 -5.32 4.97
CA ARG A 251 13.48 -6.11 6.03
C ARG A 251 12.59 -6.07 7.27
N PRO A 252 12.76 -7.01 8.21
CA PRO A 252 12.09 -6.94 9.50
C PRO A 252 12.33 -5.58 10.17
N LEU A 253 11.26 -4.94 10.66
CA LEU A 253 11.35 -3.64 11.30
C LEU A 253 12.16 -3.72 12.60
N GLN A 254 13.32 -3.03 12.64
CA GLN A 254 14.21 -2.97 13.80
C GLN A 254 13.71 -2.03 14.90
N VAL A 255 12.44 -2.14 15.29
CA VAL A 255 11.82 -1.32 16.34
C VAL A 255 11.12 -2.19 17.38
N LYS A 256 10.84 -1.63 18.55
CA LYS A 256 10.00 -2.30 19.55
C LYS A 256 8.61 -2.56 18.95
N LEU A 257 8.00 -3.70 19.26
CA LEU A 257 6.67 -4.08 18.74
C LEU A 257 5.62 -2.96 18.89
N GLY A 258 5.57 -2.31 20.05
CA GLY A 258 4.64 -1.19 20.31
C GLY A 258 4.89 0.07 19.47
N ARG A 259 6.01 0.17 18.74
CA ARG A 259 6.32 1.27 17.81
C ARG A 259 6.08 0.90 16.34
N VAL A 260 5.81 -0.36 16.01
CA VAL A 260 5.58 -0.82 14.63
C VAL A 260 4.40 -0.06 14.00
N SER A 261 3.30 0.13 14.74
CA SER A 261 2.14 0.91 14.25
C SER A 261 2.45 2.39 14.04
N SER A 262 3.32 2.98 14.86
CA SER A 262 3.74 4.38 14.67
C SER A 262 4.60 4.54 13.41
N VAL A 263 5.50 3.57 13.14
CA VAL A 263 6.29 3.53 11.90
C VAL A 263 5.37 3.38 10.69
N MET A 264 4.43 2.42 10.72
CA MET A 264 3.50 2.20 9.62
C MET A 264 2.60 3.41 9.35
N ASN A 265 2.13 4.10 10.40
CA ASN A 265 1.39 5.36 10.25
C ASN A 265 2.22 6.40 9.49
N ALA A 266 3.50 6.57 9.86
CA ALA A 266 4.38 7.53 9.19
C ALA A 266 4.60 7.15 7.72
N VAL A 267 4.81 5.87 7.42
CA VAL A 267 4.94 5.35 6.05
C VAL A 267 3.68 5.64 5.22
N VAL A 268 2.49 5.37 5.76
CA VAL A 268 1.21 5.65 5.08
C VAL A 268 1.03 7.14 4.81
N ARG A 269 1.29 7.97 5.82
CA ARG A 269 1.19 9.43 5.75
C ARG A 269 2.12 10.00 4.67
N LEU A 270 3.38 9.57 4.66
CA LEU A 270 4.35 9.99 3.64
C LEU A 270 4.01 9.44 2.25
N HIS A 271 3.54 8.20 2.14
CA HIS A 271 3.05 7.64 0.87
C HIS A 271 1.95 8.53 0.27
N ASN A 272 0.93 8.87 1.07
CA ASN A 272 -0.16 9.74 0.65
C ASN A 272 0.31 11.14 0.26
N PHE A 273 1.26 11.70 1.01
CA PHE A 273 1.89 12.98 0.67
C PHE A 273 2.58 12.92 -0.69
N LEU A 274 3.42 11.91 -0.94
CA LEU A 274 4.09 11.73 -2.23
C LEU A 274 3.09 11.52 -3.38
N ARG A 275 2.00 10.77 -3.16
CA ARG A 275 0.91 10.62 -4.14
C ARG A 275 0.27 11.97 -4.48
N ARG A 276 0.04 12.82 -3.48
CA ARG A 276 -0.52 14.17 -3.69
C ARG A 276 0.46 15.09 -4.41
N TRP A 277 1.74 15.05 -4.04
CA TRP A 277 2.77 15.88 -4.64
C TRP A 277 3.01 15.51 -6.11
N ARG A 278 3.14 14.21 -6.42
CA ARG A 278 3.31 13.72 -7.80
C ARG A 278 2.12 14.06 -8.72
N ALA A 279 0.92 14.22 -8.17
CA ALA A 279 -0.25 14.65 -8.94
C ALA A 279 -0.23 16.14 -9.34
N LYS A 280 0.60 16.98 -8.68
CA LYS A 280 0.70 18.42 -8.95
C LYS A 280 1.82 18.79 -9.92
N VAL A 281 2.81 17.92 -10.10
CA VAL A 281 3.90 18.15 -11.05
C VAL A 281 3.39 17.81 -12.45
N PRO A 282 3.45 18.74 -13.44
CA PRO A 282 3.13 18.43 -14.83
C PRO A 282 3.97 17.23 -15.27
N GLN A 283 3.33 16.18 -15.77
CA GLN A 283 4.09 15.06 -16.31
C GLN A 283 4.88 15.55 -17.52
N SER A 284 6.19 15.33 -17.53
CA SER A 284 7.01 15.48 -18.74
C SER A 284 6.37 14.66 -19.87
N PRO A 285 6.28 15.20 -21.11
CA PRO A 285 5.79 14.45 -22.28
C PRO A 285 6.55 13.14 -22.50
N TRP A 286 7.79 13.11 -22.02
CA TRP A 286 8.65 11.94 -22.01
C TRP A 286 8.62 11.34 -20.61
N ARG A 287 7.94 10.19 -20.49
CA ARG A 287 7.83 9.28 -19.33
C ARG A 287 6.50 9.39 -18.57
N VAL A 288 5.49 8.72 -19.12
CA VAL A 288 4.71 7.80 -18.29
C VAL A 288 5.72 6.73 -17.86
N ASP A 289 6.03 6.61 -16.58
CA ASP A 289 6.46 5.31 -16.08
C ASP A 289 5.27 4.40 -16.37
N GLN A 290 5.29 3.73 -17.53
CA GLN A 290 4.51 2.52 -17.68
C GLN A 290 4.89 1.66 -16.47
N PRO A 291 3.93 1.01 -15.80
CA PRO A 291 4.28 0.02 -14.80
C PRO A 291 5.37 -0.84 -15.40
N GLN A 292 6.57 -0.84 -14.81
CA GLN A 292 7.65 -1.68 -15.33
C GLN A 292 7.04 -3.06 -15.54
N GLU A 293 7.12 -3.58 -16.76
CA GLU A 293 6.76 -4.96 -17.03
C GLU A 293 7.43 -5.79 -15.95
N VAL A 294 6.60 -6.43 -15.15
CA VAL A 294 7.01 -7.41 -14.18
C VAL A 294 7.86 -8.42 -14.93
N ARG A 295 9.16 -8.45 -14.63
CA ARG A 295 10.07 -9.45 -15.19
C ARG A 295 9.90 -10.72 -14.36
N PHE A 296 9.49 -11.78 -15.04
CA PHE A 296 9.42 -13.12 -14.48
C PHE A 296 10.78 -13.79 -14.66
N ALA A 297 11.24 -14.48 -13.63
CA ALA A 297 12.31 -15.45 -13.74
C ALA A 297 11.89 -16.57 -14.70
N PRO A 298 12.84 -17.35 -15.25
CA PRO A 298 12.55 -18.42 -16.21
C PRO A 298 11.59 -19.50 -15.68
N ASP A 299 11.38 -19.58 -14.37
CA ASP A 299 10.44 -20.48 -13.68
C ASP A 299 9.06 -19.85 -13.42
N GLY A 300 8.83 -18.61 -13.89
CA GLY A 300 7.59 -17.86 -13.69
C GLY A 300 7.51 -17.12 -12.36
N SER A 301 8.55 -17.11 -11.53
CA SER A 301 8.58 -16.36 -10.27
C SER A 301 8.96 -14.89 -10.47
N LEU A 302 8.49 -14.03 -9.57
CA LEU A 302 8.70 -12.58 -9.60
C LEU A 302 9.94 -12.26 -8.74
N GLU A 303 11.07 -11.86 -9.34
CA GLU A 303 12.31 -11.61 -8.57
C GLU A 303 12.11 -10.49 -7.54
N GLY A 304 12.28 -10.81 -6.25
CA GLY A 304 12.38 -9.86 -5.14
C GLY A 304 11.07 -9.33 -4.56
N THR A 305 9.93 -10.02 -4.66
CA THR A 305 8.65 -9.47 -4.18
C THR A 305 7.71 -10.46 -3.49
N TYR A 306 6.93 -9.86 -2.58
CA TYR A 306 5.68 -10.32 -1.99
C TYR A 306 4.68 -10.79 -3.06
N TYR A 307 4.81 -12.02 -3.54
CA TYR A 307 3.76 -12.74 -4.27
C TYR A 307 3.88 -14.25 -4.03
N ASP A 308 3.75 -14.68 -2.77
CA ASP A 308 3.44 -16.08 -2.50
C ASP A 308 1.93 -16.30 -2.65
N THR A 309 1.57 -16.78 -3.84
CA THR A 309 0.38 -17.55 -4.21
C THR A 309 -0.97 -16.92 -3.89
N VAL A 310 -1.77 -16.59 -4.92
CA VAL A 310 -3.22 -16.69 -4.82
C VAL A 310 -3.52 -18.16 -4.52
N PRO A 311 -4.01 -18.55 -3.32
CA PRO A 311 -4.41 -19.92 -3.12
C PRO A 311 -5.72 -20.12 -3.89
N THR A 312 -5.64 -20.69 -5.09
CA THR A 312 -6.75 -21.45 -5.69
C THR A 312 -6.95 -22.74 -4.89
N ARG A 313 -7.39 -22.63 -3.64
CA ARG A 313 -7.92 -23.78 -2.89
C ARG A 313 -9.11 -23.34 -2.07
N GLY A 314 -10.28 -23.73 -2.56
CA GLY A 314 -11.55 -23.47 -1.90
C GLY A 314 -11.68 -24.17 -0.54
N ARG A 315 -12.55 -23.60 0.29
CA ARG A 315 -13.42 -24.37 1.17
C ARG A 315 -14.84 -23.81 1.06
N PRO A 316 -15.88 -24.63 0.79
CA PRO A 316 -17.22 -24.12 0.57
C PRO A 316 -18.02 -23.85 1.86
N THR A 317 -18.94 -22.88 1.69
CA THR A 317 -20.28 -22.70 2.29
C THR A 317 -20.48 -22.61 3.80
N THR A 318 -20.86 -21.42 4.24
CA THR A 318 -22.01 -21.23 5.14
C THR A 318 -22.64 -19.87 4.84
N GLY A 319 -23.85 -19.89 4.25
CA GLY A 319 -24.65 -18.72 3.90
C GLY A 319 -24.00 -17.79 2.87
N GLN A 320 -24.27 -17.99 1.57
CA GLN A 320 -24.04 -16.93 0.59
C GLN A 320 -24.86 -15.71 1.03
N ARG A 321 -24.24 -14.77 1.75
CA ARG A 321 -24.81 -13.44 1.88
C ARG A 321 -24.80 -12.85 0.49
N VAL A 322 -25.98 -12.78 -0.10
CA VAL A 322 -26.22 -12.11 -1.37
C VAL A 322 -25.97 -10.63 -1.11
N SER A 323 -24.94 -10.09 -1.74
CA SER A 323 -24.69 -8.65 -1.77
C SER A 323 -25.52 -8.08 -2.92
N ALA A 324 -26.47 -7.19 -2.62
CA ALA A 324 -27.35 -6.62 -3.63
C ALA A 324 -26.56 -5.83 -4.69
N PRO A 325 -25.54 -5.00 -4.33
CA PRO A 325 -24.69 -4.34 -5.31
C PRO A 325 -23.91 -5.32 -6.19
N ARG A 326 -23.37 -6.41 -5.62
CA ARG A 326 -22.66 -7.43 -6.40
C ARG A 326 -23.57 -8.07 -7.43
N GLU A 327 -24.78 -8.45 -7.03
CA GLU A 327 -25.73 -9.10 -7.93
C GLU A 327 -26.25 -8.14 -9.00
N ALA A 328 -26.45 -6.86 -8.67
CA ALA A 328 -26.80 -5.83 -9.64
C ALA A 328 -25.72 -5.67 -10.73
N ILE A 329 -24.44 -5.67 -10.36
CA ILE A 329 -23.33 -5.62 -11.33
C ILE A 329 -23.32 -6.88 -12.20
N ARG A 330 -23.49 -8.06 -11.61
CA ARG A 330 -23.57 -9.32 -12.37
C ARG A 330 -24.74 -9.32 -13.36
N GLN A 331 -25.92 -8.85 -12.95
CA GLN A 331 -27.10 -8.76 -13.80
C GLN A 331 -26.89 -7.75 -14.94
N TYR A 332 -26.28 -6.59 -14.64
CA TYR A 332 -25.89 -5.61 -15.66
C TYR A 332 -24.96 -6.24 -16.70
N LEU A 333 -23.89 -6.92 -16.28
CA LEU A 333 -22.97 -7.62 -17.18
C LEU A 333 -23.69 -8.64 -18.07
N LYS A 334 -24.63 -9.40 -17.48
CA LYS A 334 -25.45 -10.36 -18.22
C LYS A 334 -26.39 -9.69 -19.23
N GLN A 335 -27.10 -8.64 -18.83
CA GLN A 335 -28.08 -7.95 -19.67
C GLN A 335 -27.43 -7.31 -20.90
N TYR A 336 -26.27 -6.68 -20.72
CA TYR A 336 -25.55 -6.02 -21.80
C TYR A 336 -24.54 -6.93 -22.51
N SER A 337 -24.53 -8.23 -22.21
CA SER A 337 -23.59 -9.22 -22.77
C SER A 337 -22.12 -8.80 -22.64
N ILE A 338 -21.78 -8.12 -21.54
CA ILE A 338 -20.42 -7.64 -21.26
C ILE A 338 -19.65 -8.78 -20.61
N GLY A 339 -18.82 -9.45 -21.41
CA GLY A 339 -17.98 -10.56 -20.98
C GLY A 339 -16.59 -10.15 -20.51
N ARG A 340 -15.89 -11.11 -19.91
CA ARG A 340 -14.43 -11.06 -19.76
C ARG A 340 -13.76 -10.95 -21.15
N PRO A 341 -12.82 -10.02 -21.37
CA PRO A 341 -12.18 -9.85 -22.67
C PRO A 341 -11.37 -11.09 -23.11
N ARG A 342 -11.42 -11.43 -24.41
CA ARG A 342 -10.74 -12.60 -24.99
C ARG A 342 -9.23 -12.63 -24.75
N TRP A 343 -8.56 -11.48 -24.87
CA TRP A 343 -7.12 -11.37 -24.62
C TRP A 343 -6.74 -11.76 -23.19
N ASN A 344 -7.64 -11.59 -22.22
CA ASN A 344 -7.40 -11.97 -20.83
C ASN A 344 -7.60 -13.47 -20.59
N LEU A 345 -8.53 -14.10 -21.33
CA LEU A 345 -8.71 -15.55 -21.31
C LEU A 345 -7.51 -16.29 -21.90
N GLN A 346 -6.94 -15.76 -22.98
CA GLN A 346 -5.76 -16.34 -23.64
C GLN A 346 -4.53 -16.33 -22.73
N ARG A 347 -4.29 -15.24 -21.98
CA ARG A 347 -3.17 -15.13 -21.03
C ARG A 347 -3.18 -16.16 -19.90
N ASN A 348 -4.35 -16.64 -19.48
CA ASN A 348 -4.48 -17.63 -18.39
C ASN A 348 -4.54 -19.07 -18.89
N SER A 349 -4.46 -19.29 -20.21
CA SER A 349 -4.51 -20.62 -20.84
C SER A 349 -3.12 -21.17 -21.18
N THR A 350 -2.09 -20.35 -20.98
CA THR A 350 -0.65 -20.65 -21.01
C THR A 350 -0.13 -20.54 -19.59
#